data_AF-A0A438J8S2-F1
#
_entry.id   AF-A0A438J8S2-F1
#
_cell.length_a   1.000
_cell.length_b   1.000
_cell.length_c   1.000
_cell.angle_alpha   90.00
_cell.angle_beta   90.00
_cell.angle_gamma   90.00
#
_symmetry.space_group_name_H-M   'P 1'
#
loop_
_entity.id
_entity.type
_entity.pdbx_description
1 polymer ?
#
loop_
_entity_poly.entity_id
_entity_poly.type
_entity_poly.pdbx_seq_one_letter_code
_entity_poly.pdbx_strand_id
1 'polypeptide(L)' 'MTRVLTIHGSADEIIPVEDALEFAKIIPNHTLHIVEGADHRYTSHQAELALVALNFIKTGLQQDKDSP' A
#
# COMPACT_ATOMS: atom_id res chain seq x y z
N MET A 1 5.96 -4.03 16.79
CA MET A 1 6.66 -3.18 15.79
C MET A 1 5.61 -2.74 14.78
N THR A 2 5.55 -1.46 14.40
CA THR A 2 4.48 -0.95 13.52
C THR A 2 4.67 -1.45 12.09
N ARG A 3 3.59 -1.89 11.43
CA ARG A 3 3.56 -2.27 10.01
C ARG A 3 3.08 -1.07 9.20
N VAL A 4 3.72 -0.79 8.06
CA VAL A 4 3.35 0.31 7.16
C VAL A 4 3.04 -0.23 5.76
N LEU A 5 1.98 0.29 5.14
CA LEU A 5 1.62 0.00 3.76
C LEU A 5 1.51 1.32 2.99
N THR A 6 2.16 1.39 1.83
CA THR A 6 1.86 2.37 0.79
C THR A 6 1.21 1.65 -0.38
N ILE A 7 0.06 2.17 -0.83
CA ILE A 7 -0.56 1.79 -2.10
C ILE A 7 -0.42 3.02 -3.00
N HIS A 8 0.12 2.85 -4.20
CA HIS A 8 0.34 3.95 -5.15
C HIS A 8 -0.11 3.55 -6.56
N GLY A 9 -0.68 4.47 -7.33
CA GLY A 9 -1.05 4.23 -8.73
C GLY A 9 0.11 4.51 -9.68
N SER A 10 0.40 3.62 -10.64
CA SER A 10 1.51 3.84 -11.58
C SER A 10 1.25 4.97 -12.59
N ALA A 11 -0.02 5.31 -12.81
CA ALA A 11 -0.46 6.39 -13.71
C ALA A 11 -0.88 7.65 -12.94
N ASP A 12 -0.40 7.82 -11.70
CA ASP A 12 -0.58 9.04 -10.93
C ASP A 12 0.22 10.19 -11.57
N GLU A 13 -0.48 11.12 -12.22
CA GLU A 13 0.11 12.31 -12.84
C GLU A 13 0.32 13.48 -11.86
N ILE A 14 -0.19 13.37 -10.63
CA ILE A 14 -0.08 14.40 -9.59
C ILE A 14 1.15 14.14 -8.73
N ILE A 15 1.32 12.90 -8.25
CA ILE A 15 2.43 12.46 -7.42
C ILE A 15 3.16 11.31 -8.13
N PRO A 16 4.43 11.50 -8.54
CA PRO A 16 5.19 10.45 -9.23
C PRO A 16 5.32 9.18 -8.40
N VAL A 17 5.29 8.02 -9.07
CA VAL A 17 5.43 6.71 -8.41
C VAL A 17 6.80 6.53 -7.76
N GLU A 18 7.81 7.27 -8.23
CA GLU A 18 9.16 7.30 -7.71
C GLU A 18 9.20 7.73 -6.24
N ASP A 19 8.33 8.64 -5.80
CA ASP A 19 8.25 9.06 -4.40
C ASP A 19 7.88 7.87 -3.49
N ALA A 20 6.94 7.03 -3.93
CA ALA A 20 6.55 5.83 -3.21
C ALA A 20 7.69 4.79 -3.16
N LEU A 21 8.50 4.70 -4.23
CA LEU A 21 9.69 3.85 -4.27
C LEU A 21 10.77 4.35 -3.30
N GLU A 22 10.99 5.66 -3.18
CA GLU A 22 11.94 6.22 -2.21
C GLU A 22 11.48 5.98 -0.76
N PHE A 23 10.18 6.12 -0.47
CA PHE A 23 9.65 5.77 0.86
C PHE A 23 9.89 4.31 1.24
N ALA A 24 9.72 3.39 0.28
CA ALA A 24 9.93 1.96 0.52
C ALA A 24 11.37 1.60 0.91
N LYS A 25 12.36 2.43 0.53
CA LYS A 25 13.77 2.21 0.88
C LYS A 25 14.09 2.61 2.32
N ILE A 26 13.36 3.58 2.88
CA ILE A 26 13.72 4.22 4.16
C ILE A 26 12.81 3.82 5.33
N ILE A 27 11.57 3.41 5.06
CA ILE A 27 10.60 3.07 6.11
C ILE A 27 10.79 1.60 6.54
N PRO A 28 11.10 1.31 7.81
CA PRO A 28 11.20 -0.06 8.30
C PRO A 28 9.82 -0.74 8.36
N ASN A 29 9.78 -2.06 8.12
CA ASN A 29 8.55 -2.87 8.04
C ASN A 29 7.49 -2.30 7.10
N HIS A 30 7.96 -1.79 5.97
CA HIS A 30 7.14 -1.23 4.92
C HIS A 30 6.77 -2.28 3.88
N THR A 31 5.57 -2.16 3.34
CA THR A 31 5.14 -2.85 2.13
C THR A 31 4.70 -1.80 1.13
N LEU A 32 5.23 -1.86 -0.09
CA LEU A 32 4.78 -1.06 -1.20
C LEU A 32 3.94 -1.92 -2.14
N HIS A 33 2.76 -1.43 -2.52
CA HIS A 33 1.91 -2.02 -3.54
C HIS A 33 1.62 -1.00 -4.64
N ILE A 34 2.09 -1.27 -5.85
CA ILE A 34 1.82 -0.44 -7.02
C ILE A 34 0.62 -1.01 -7.77
N VAL A 35 -0.41 -0.20 -7.96
CA VAL A 35 -1.58 -0.53 -8.77
C VAL A 35 -1.33 -0.03 -10.18
N GLU A 36 -1.10 -0.97 -11.10
CA GLU A 36 -0.77 -0.66 -12.49
C GLU A 36 -1.94 0.05 -13.20
N GLY A 37 -1.66 1.18 -13.85
CA GLY A 37 -2.66 1.99 -14.56
C GLY A 37 -3.57 2.82 -13.67
N ALA A 38 -3.44 2.77 -12.34
CA ALA A 38 -4.24 3.62 -11.45
C ALA A 38 -3.76 5.06 -11.44
N ASP A 39 -4.72 5.99 -11.52
CA ASP A 39 -4.50 7.42 -11.32
C ASP A 39 -4.45 7.77 -9.82
N HIS A 40 -4.17 9.04 -9.51
CA HIS A 40 -4.14 9.58 -8.15
C HIS A 40 -5.41 9.27 -7.32
N ARG A 41 -6.55 9.14 -8.00
CA ARG A 41 -7.88 8.96 -7.37
C ARG A 41 -8.32 7.51 -7.35
N TYR A 42 -7.53 6.60 -7.93
CA TYR A 42 -7.91 5.22 -8.20
C TYR A 42 -9.25 5.11 -8.94
N THR A 43 -9.56 6.01 -9.89
CA THR A 43 -10.91 6.19 -10.48
C THR A 43 -11.52 4.90 -11.05
N SER A 44 -10.69 3.97 -11.54
CA SER A 44 -11.11 2.66 -12.05
C SER A 44 -10.57 1.47 -11.24
N HIS A 45 -9.93 1.73 -10.10
CA HIS A 45 -9.17 0.75 -9.32
C HIS A 45 -9.55 0.74 -7.83
N GLN A 46 -10.68 1.34 -7.44
CA GLN A 46 -11.09 1.41 -6.02
C GLN A 46 -11.31 0.02 -5.40
N ALA A 47 -11.79 -0.94 -6.19
CA ALA A 47 -11.99 -2.31 -5.71
C ALA A 47 -10.65 -2.97 -5.32
N GLU A 48 -9.62 -2.78 -6.14
CA GLU A 48 -8.26 -3.27 -5.87
C GLU A 48 -7.65 -2.56 -4.67
N LEU A 49 -7.73 -1.22 -4.63
CA LEU A 49 -7.30 -0.41 -3.49
C LEU A 49 -7.93 -0.91 -2.17
N ALA A 50 -9.25 -1.11 -2.16
CA ALA A 50 -9.98 -1.60 -0.99
C ALA A 50 -9.54 -3.00 -0.59
N LEU A 51 -9.37 -3.91 -1.55
CA LEU A 51 -8.94 -5.29 -1.29
C LEU A 51 -7.53 -5.35 -0.69
N VAL A 52 -6.58 -4.60 -1.24
CA VAL A 52 -5.21 -4.52 -0.75
C VAL A 52 -5.17 -3.95 0.67
N ALA A 53 -5.89 -2.85 0.92
CA ALA A 53 -5.97 -2.25 2.24
C ALA A 53 -6.60 -3.19 3.28
N LEU A 54 -7.72 -3.84 2.94
CA LEU A 54 -8.41 -4.77 3.83
C LEU A 54 -7.55 -5.98 4.16
N ASN A 55 -6.84 -6.54 3.17
CA ASN A 55 -5.95 -7.69 3.39
C ASN A 55 -4.82 -7.32 4.35
N PHE A 56 -4.18 -6.17 4.16
CA PHE A 56 -3.10 -5.72 5.03
C PHE A 56 -3.54 -5.55 6.50
N ILE A 57 -4.71 -4.98 6.72
CA ILE A 57 -5.31 -4.83 8.06
C ILE A 57 -5.59 -6.20 8.68
N LYS A 58 -6.27 -7.09 7.94
CA LYS A 58 -6.62 -8.43 8.42
C LYS A 58 -5.39 -9.27 8.78
N THR A 59 -4.33 -9.20 7.99
CA THR A 59 -3.08 -9.93 8.29
C THR A 59 -2.43 -9.41 9.57
N GLY A 60 -2.49 -8.11 9.84
CA GLY A 60 -1.96 -7.55 11.09
C GLY A 60 -2.71 -8.04 12.32
N LEU A 61 -4.06 -8.03 12.24
CA LEU A 61 -4.90 -8.52 13.32
C LEU A 61 -4.73 -10.02 13.61
N GLN A 62 -4.28 -10.82 12.63
CA GLN A 62 -3.93 -12.23 12.83
C GLN A 62 -2.56 -12.37 13.50
N GLN A 63 -1.54 -11.62 13.05
CA GLN A 63 -0.21 -11.63 13.65
C GLN A 63 -0.21 -11.24 15.13
N ASP A 64 -1.08 -10.29 15.52
CA ASP A 64 -1.23 -9.89 16.93
C ASP A 64 -1.87 -10.98 17.80
N LYS A 65 -2.75 -11.82 17.23
CA LYS A 65 -3.38 -12.95 17.95
C LYS A 65 -2.43 -14.13 18.15
N ASP A 66 -1.48 -14.29 17.23
CA ASP A 66 -0.50 -15.37 17.25
C ASP A 66 0.79 -14.99 18.02
N SER A 67 0.85 -13.75 18.56
CA SER A 67 1.94 -13.29 19.43
C SER A 67 1.73 -13.82 20.87
N PRO A 68 2.76 -14.40 21.53
CA PRO A 68 2.65 -14.97 22.88
C PRO A 68 2.26 -13.97 23.98
#